data_AF-A0A7I7U223-F1
#
_entry.id   AF-A0A7I7U223-F1
#
_cell.length_a   1.000
_cell.length_b   1.000
_cell.length_c   1.000
_cell.angle_alpha   90.00
_cell.angle_beta   90.00
_cell.angle_gamma   90.00
#
_symmetry.space_group_name_H-M   'P 1'
#
loop_
_entity.id
_entity.type
_entity.pdbx_description
1 polymer ?
#
loop_
_entity_poly.entity_id
_entity_poly.type
_entity_poly.pdbx_seq_one_letter_code
_entity_poly.pdbx_strand_id
1 'polypeptide(L)'
;MVTAVAATTLTWWLWQGWYEAVALVVAVGLFVVVRRRRRAAAIRDAGLRARADYENRLSAAGDPRGLYGRYTPAGPNWYPDPQNPCRLRYFDGAAWTPHIRCR
;
A
#
# COMPACT_ATOMS: atom_id res chain seq x y z
N MET A 1 20.24 25.87 -11.17
CA MET A 1 20.72 26.43 -12.46
C MET A 1 19.76 26.11 -13.61
N VAL A 2 19.45 24.84 -13.90
CA VAL A 2 18.56 24.46 -15.02
C VAL A 2 17.15 25.06 -14.93
N THR A 3 16.58 25.16 -13.73
CA THR A 3 15.24 25.75 -13.51
C THR A 3 15.18 27.24 -13.81
N ALA A 4 16.24 27.99 -13.47
CA ALA A 4 16.30 29.42 -13.72
C ALA A 4 16.38 29.74 -15.22
N VAL A 5 17.16 28.95 -15.97
CA VAL A 5 17.28 29.07 -17.43
C VAL A 5 15.98 28.68 -18.14
N ALA A 6 15.30 27.64 -17.66
CA ALA A 6 13.99 27.26 -18.18
C ALA A 6 12.93 28.34 -17.90
N ALA A 7 12.96 28.97 -16.72
CA ALA A 7 12.04 30.03 -16.37
C ALA A 7 12.25 31.28 -17.24
N THR A 8 13.50 31.70 -17.48
CA THR A 8 13.78 32.89 -18.31
C THR A 8 13.41 32.68 -19.77
N THR A 9 13.66 31.48 -20.33
CA THR A 9 13.27 31.15 -21.71
C THR A 9 11.75 31.08 -21.88
N LEU A 10 11.03 30.51 -20.91
CA LEU A 10 9.56 30.51 -20.93
C LEU A 10 8.99 31.94 -20.83
N THR A 11 9.55 32.78 -19.98
CA THR A 11 9.14 34.20 -19.85
C THR A 11 9.39 34.98 -21.14
N TRP A 12 10.50 34.73 -21.83
CA TRP A 12 10.79 35.34 -23.13
C TRP A 12 9.82 34.87 -24.22
N TRP A 13 9.50 33.57 -24.29
CA TRP A 13 8.53 33.03 -25.25
C TRP A 13 7.10 33.50 -25.00
N LEU A 14 6.71 33.71 -23.75
CA LEU A 14 5.42 34.31 -23.39
C LEU A 14 5.32 35.75 -23.89
N TRP A 15 6.41 36.52 -23.81
CA TRP A 15 6.48 37.89 -24.31
C TRP A 15 6.43 37.95 -25.85
N GLN A 16 7.01 36.96 -26.52
CA GLN A 16 6.98 36.81 -27.99
C GLN A 16 5.64 36.25 -28.52
N GLY A 17 4.70 35.84 -27.64
CA GLY A 17 3.38 35.31 -28.01
C GLY A 17 3.36 33.83 -28.41
N TRP A 18 4.42 33.07 -28.14
CA TRP A 18 4.53 31.66 -28.52
C TRP A 18 3.97 30.71 -27.45
N TYR A 19 2.65 30.75 -27.26
CA TYR A 19 1.96 29.98 -26.21
C TYR A 19 2.00 28.46 -26.44
N GLU A 20 1.93 28.02 -27.70
CA GLU A 20 1.95 26.59 -28.07
C GLU A 20 3.24 25.90 -27.58
N ALA A 21 4.38 26.53 -27.80
CA ALA A 21 5.67 25.95 -27.43
C ALA A 21 5.85 25.89 -25.90
N VAL A 22 5.35 26.90 -25.18
CA VAL A 22 5.31 26.92 -23.71
C VAL A 22 4.41 25.80 -23.17
N ALA A 23 3.22 25.64 -23.76
CA ALA A 23 2.28 24.60 -23.36
C ALA A 23 2.87 23.19 -23.53
N LEU A 24 3.58 22.93 -24.64
CA LEU A 24 4.23 21.65 -24.88
C LEU A 24 5.34 21.36 -23.87
N VAL A 25 6.19 22.34 -23.53
CA VAL A 25 7.27 22.15 -22.54
C VAL A 25 6.69 21.84 -21.16
N VAL A 26 5.64 22.57 -20.74
CA VAL A 26 4.96 22.34 -19.46
C VAL A 26 4.28 20.96 -19.47
N ALA A 27 3.58 20.60 -20.54
CA ALA A 27 2.90 19.31 -20.67
C ALA A 27 3.89 18.14 -20.62
N VAL A 28 5.02 18.22 -21.32
CA VAL A 28 6.09 17.21 -21.29
C VAL A 28 6.71 17.13 -19.90
N GLY A 29 6.99 18.27 -19.27
CA GLY A 29 7.51 18.32 -17.89
C GLY A 29 6.56 17.64 -16.91
N LEU A 30 5.28 17.99 -16.94
CA LEU A 30 4.23 17.36 -16.13
C LEU A 30 4.12 15.86 -16.42
N PHE A 31 4.13 15.46 -17.70
CA PHE A 31 4.07 14.04 -18.09
C PHE A 31 5.25 13.24 -17.51
N VAL A 32 6.47 13.78 -17.60
CA VAL A 32 7.67 13.13 -17.04
C VAL A 32 7.57 13.03 -15.51
N VAL A 33 7.14 14.09 -14.82
CA VAL A 33 6.96 14.09 -13.36
C VAL A 33 5.90 13.07 -12.96
N VAL A 34 4.75 13.06 -13.61
CA VAL A 34 3.66 12.10 -13.35
C VAL A 34 4.14 10.68 -13.61
N ARG A 35 4.83 10.41 -14.72
CA ARG A 35 5.36 9.09 -15.04
C ARG A 35 6.37 8.61 -14.00
N ARG A 36 7.26 9.49 -13.53
CA ARG A 36 8.22 9.18 -12.45
C ARG A 36 7.50 8.87 -11.14
N ARG A 37 6.51 9.68 -10.76
CA ARG A 37 5.70 9.44 -9.55
C ARG A 37 4.92 8.13 -9.63
N ARG A 38 4.31 7.84 -10.79
CA ARG A 38 3.60 6.57 -11.05
C ARG A 38 4.55 5.37 -10.96
N ARG A 39 5.76 5.46 -11.52
CA ARG A 39 6.78 4.39 -11.38
C ARG A 39 7.18 4.18 -9.92
N ALA A 40 7.40 5.24 -9.14
CA ALA A 40 7.75 5.13 -7.72
C ALA A 40 6.60 4.60 -6.86
N ALA A 41 5.34 4.89 -7.21
CA ALA A 41 4.17 4.28 -6.57
C ALA A 41 4.07 2.79 -6.91
N ALA A 42 4.24 2.42 -8.18
CA ALA A 42 4.19 1.03 -8.61
C ALA A 42 5.22 0.12 -7.92
N ILE A 43 6.43 0.62 -7.66
CA ILE A 43 7.46 -0.13 -6.91
C ILE A 43 7.02 -0.38 -5.45
N ARG A 44 6.42 0.62 -4.80
CA ARG A 44 5.91 0.49 -3.42
C ARG A 44 4.77 -0.52 -3.36
N ASP A 45 3.82 -0.44 -4.29
CA ASP A 45 2.68 -1.36 -4.35
C ASP A 45 3.12 -2.80 -4.69
N ALA A 46 4.12 -2.95 -5.55
CA ALA A 46 4.70 -4.27 -5.87
C ALA A 46 5.34 -4.91 -4.63
N GLY A 47 6.02 -4.13 -3.78
CA GLY A 47 6.59 -4.62 -2.53
C GLY A 47 5.53 -5.11 -1.54
N LEU A 48 4.40 -4.39 -1.42
CA LEU A 48 3.29 -4.81 -0.56
C LEU A 48 2.64 -6.10 -1.03
N ARG A 49 2.40 -6.24 -2.35
CA ARG A 49 1.85 -7.49 -2.92
C ARG A 49 2.79 -8.67 -2.72
N ALA A 50 4.09 -8.49 -3.01
CA ALA A 50 5.07 -9.55 -2.82
C ALA A 50 5.15 -10.04 -1.37
N ARG A 51 5.00 -9.13 -0.40
CA ARG A 51 4.95 -9.48 1.02
C ARG A 51 3.67 -10.23 1.39
N ALA A 52 2.51 -9.75 0.93
CA ALA A 52 1.24 -10.44 1.15
C ALA A 52 1.23 -11.85 0.55
N ASP A 53 1.78 -12.02 -0.66
CA ASP A 53 1.91 -13.33 -1.31
C ASP A 53 2.83 -14.27 -0.54
N TYR A 54 3.94 -13.75 0.00
CA TYR A 54 4.86 -14.52 0.85
C TYR A 54 4.18 -14.98 2.14
N GLU A 55 3.47 -14.10 2.82
CA GLU A 55 2.72 -14.42 4.04
C GLU A 55 1.58 -15.43 3.76
N ASN A 56 0.85 -15.27 2.65
CA ASN A 56 -0.19 -16.22 2.23
C ASN A 56 0.38 -17.62 1.93
N ARG A 57 1.53 -17.70 1.24
CA ARG A 57 2.20 -18.99 0.99
C ARG A 57 2.67 -19.65 2.28
N LEU A 58 3.21 -18.89 3.24
CA LEU A 58 3.61 -19.45 4.53
C LEU A 58 2.40 -19.99 5.31
N SER A 59 1.29 -19.25 5.33
CA SER A 59 0.04 -19.72 5.92
C SER A 59 -0.49 -20.99 5.23
N ALA A 60 -0.46 -21.03 3.89
CA ALA A 60 -0.90 -22.19 3.12
C ALA A 60 0.03 -23.42 3.26
N ALA A 61 1.33 -23.20 3.45
CA ALA A 61 2.32 -24.26 3.59
C ALA A 61 2.21 -25.00 4.95
N GLY A 62 1.61 -24.37 5.97
CA GLY A 62 1.26 -25.04 7.23
C GLY A 62 2.46 -25.65 7.98
N ASP A 63 3.21 -24.84 8.72
CA ASP A 63 4.25 -25.35 9.63
C ASP A 63 3.59 -26.10 10.82
N PRO A 64 4.00 -27.34 11.14
CA PRO A 64 3.53 -28.06 12.34
C PRO A 64 3.77 -27.31 13.66
N ARG A 65 4.64 -26.29 13.69
CA ARG A 65 4.84 -25.43 14.86
C ARG A 65 3.83 -24.29 15.01
N GLY A 66 2.99 -24.04 14.01
CA GLY A 66 1.95 -22.99 14.06
C GLY A 66 2.50 -21.57 14.15
N LEU A 67 3.65 -21.27 13.55
CA LEU A 67 4.25 -19.92 13.51
C LEU A 67 4.13 -19.37 12.08
N TYR A 68 3.01 -18.72 11.74
CA TYR A 68 2.79 -18.15 10.42
C TYR A 68 3.51 -16.78 10.26
N GLY A 69 4.77 -16.81 9.84
CA GLY A 69 5.52 -15.57 9.58
C GLY A 69 5.80 -14.76 10.86
N ARG A 70 5.79 -13.42 10.76
CA ARG A 70 6.13 -12.53 11.89
C ARG A 70 5.04 -12.44 12.96
N TYR A 71 3.86 -13.00 12.70
CA TYR A 71 2.72 -12.99 13.61
C TYR A 71 2.33 -14.43 13.93
N THR A 72 2.41 -14.82 15.19
CA THR A 72 1.82 -16.08 15.62
C THR A 72 0.32 -16.05 15.35
N PRO A 73 -0.28 -17.08 14.71
CA PRO A 73 -1.72 -17.25 14.72
C PRO A 73 -2.25 -17.14 16.14
N ALA A 74 -3.45 -16.59 16.27
CA ALA A 74 -4.19 -16.65 17.53
C ALA A 74 -4.30 -18.11 17.95
N GLY A 75 -3.57 -18.49 19.00
CA GLY A 75 -3.65 -19.83 19.57
C GLY A 75 -5.03 -20.08 20.19
N PRO A 76 -5.32 -21.32 20.59
CA PRO A 76 -6.59 -21.66 21.19
C PRO A 76 -6.81 -20.86 22.50
N ASN A 77 -7.73 -19.89 22.49
CA ASN A 77 -8.01 -19.04 23.65
C ASN A 77 -9.37 -18.32 23.52
N TRP A 78 -9.74 -17.61 24.57
CA TRP A 78 -10.93 -16.77 24.61
C TRP A 78 -10.62 -15.36 24.15
N TYR A 79 -11.34 -14.93 23.11
CA TYR A 79 -11.17 -13.62 22.49
C TYR A 79 -12.51 -12.85 22.51
N PRO A 80 -12.49 -11.50 22.44
CA PRO A 80 -13.70 -10.71 22.29
C PRO A 80 -14.48 -11.16 21.04
N ASP A 81 -15.79 -11.41 21.21
CA ASP A 81 -16.65 -11.84 20.12
C ASP A 81 -16.78 -10.73 19.06
N PRO A 82 -16.45 -11.00 17.77
CA PRO A 82 -16.59 -10.03 16.69
C PRO A 82 -18.01 -9.46 16.55
N GLN A 83 -19.03 -10.23 16.92
CA GLN A 83 -20.43 -9.82 16.82
C GLN A 83 -20.91 -9.03 18.04
N ASN A 84 -20.27 -9.22 19.20
CA ASN A 84 -20.64 -8.53 20.43
C ASN A 84 -19.43 -8.37 21.39
N PRO A 85 -18.76 -7.20 21.40
CA PRO A 85 -17.51 -6.99 22.16
C PRO A 85 -17.63 -7.19 23.68
N CYS A 86 -18.85 -7.22 24.22
CA CYS A 86 -19.12 -7.46 25.64
C CYS A 86 -19.04 -8.95 26.03
N ARG A 87 -18.85 -9.86 25.07
CA ARG A 87 -18.77 -11.31 25.29
C ARG A 87 -17.43 -11.84 24.80
N LEU A 88 -16.97 -12.94 25.42
CA LEU A 88 -15.83 -13.71 24.96
C LEU A 88 -16.31 -14.94 24.21
N ARG A 89 -15.75 -15.20 23.04
CA ARG A 89 -15.98 -16.43 22.26
C ARG A 89 -14.68 -17.21 22.16
N TYR A 90 -14.75 -18.53 22.26
CA TYR A 90 -13.55 -19.37 22.21
C TYR A 90 -13.14 -19.62 20.76
N PHE A 91 -11.88 -19.31 20.44
CA PHE A 91 -11.24 -19.63 19.18
C PHE A 91 -10.35 -20.85 19.40
N ASP A 92 -10.49 -21.89 18.58
CA ASP A 92 -9.76 -23.16 18.72
C ASP A 92 -8.40 -23.17 17.99
N GLY A 93 -7.98 -22.03 17.44
CA GLY A 93 -6.77 -21.92 16.60
C GLY A 93 -7.06 -22.00 15.09
N ALA A 94 -8.25 -22.43 14.69
CA ALA A 94 -8.67 -22.53 13.28
C ALA A 94 -10.00 -21.80 13.00
N ALA A 95 -10.98 -21.91 13.90
CA ALA A 95 -12.31 -21.36 13.76
C ALA A 95 -12.91 -20.89 15.09
N TRP A 96 -13.95 -20.05 14.99
CA TRP A 96 -14.70 -19.59 16.15
C TRP A 96 -15.72 -20.65 16.60
N THR A 97 -15.51 -21.22 17.78
CA THR A 97 -16.42 -22.23 18.34
C THR A 97 -17.70 -21.59 18.90
N PRO A 98 -18.80 -22.34 19.11
CA PRO A 98 -20.03 -21.81 19.72
C PRO A 98 -19.91 -21.55 21.23
N HIS A 99 -18.77 -21.81 21.85
CA HIS A 99 -18.55 -21.56 23.27
C HIS A 99 -18.39 -20.06 23.52
N ILE A 100 -19.32 -19.51 24.30
CA ILE A 100 -19.39 -18.09 24.64
C ILE A 100 -19.43 -17.96 26.16
N ARG A 101 -18.79 -16.92 26.70
CA ARG A 101 -18.89 -16.55 28.11
C ARG A 101 -18.93 -15.03 28.29
N CYS A 102 -19.52 -14.58 29.39
CA CYS A 102 -19.53 -13.18 29.76
C CYS A 102 -18.12 -12.74 30.18
N ARG A 103 -17.76 -11.50 29.84
CA ARG A 103 -16.51 -10.89 30.29
C ARG A 103 -16.56 -10.58 31.78
#